data_AF-A0A0S8J0X3-F1
#
_entry.id   AF-A0A0S8J0X3-F1
#
_cell.length_a   1.000
_cell.length_b   1.000
_cell.length_c   1.000
_cell.angle_alpha   90.00
_cell.angle_beta   90.00
_cell.angle_gamma   90.00
#
_symmetry.space_group_name_H-M   'P 1'
#
loop_
_entity.id
_entity.type
_entity.pdbx_description
1 polymer ?
#
loop_
_entity_poly.entity_id
_entity_poly.type
_entity_poly.pdbx_seq_one_letter_code
_entity_poly.pdbx_strand_id
1 'polypeptide(L)'
;MRRLVKRVILAVALVVLLGVVLVGILVWLVLDPGSPWNRESTMQTVRSWTRLAPLPSSARQLKIETRGSMFTREFIVTFEASSADVSRWLEASPGTSECMPTVQADGWHKYPVTPGGGAQFSEVLVSPDGTKVRIRTYWS
;
A
#
# COMPACT_ATOMS: atom_id res chain seq x y z
N MET A 1 25.47 17.46 -47.97
CA MET A 1 26.14 16.70 -46.87
C MET A 1 25.90 17.28 -45.47
N ARG A 2 26.29 18.53 -45.15
CA ARG A 2 26.15 19.12 -43.78
C ARG A 2 24.72 19.12 -43.20
N ARG A 3 23.67 19.32 -44.01
CA ARG A 3 22.27 19.29 -43.55
C ARG A 3 21.78 17.87 -43.20
N LEU A 4 22.27 16.86 -43.91
CA LEU A 4 21.92 15.45 -43.65
C LEU A 4 22.56 14.98 -42.34
N VAL A 5 23.84 15.27 -42.14
CA VAL A 5 24.57 14.93 -40.90
C VAL A 5 23.91 15.54 -39.67
N LYS A 6 23.48 16.81 -39.74
CA LYS A 6 22.74 17.47 -38.65
C LYS A 6 21.42 16.76 -38.32
N ARG A 7 20.66 16.33 -39.33
CA ARG A 7 19.39 15.59 -39.13
C ARG A 7 19.61 14.23 -38.48
N VAL A 8 20.66 13.51 -38.89
CA VAL A 8 21.02 12.22 -38.30
C VAL A 8 21.44 12.39 -36.84
N ILE A 9 22.31 13.35 -36.53
CA ILE A 9 22.71 13.64 -35.15
C ILE A 9 21.50 13.99 -34.28
N LEU A 10 20.58 14.82 -34.80
CA LEU A 10 19.37 15.20 -34.07
C LEU A 10 18.46 13.99 -33.80
N ALA A 11 18.31 13.09 -34.78
CA ALA A 11 17.51 11.87 -34.64
C ALA A 11 18.13 10.92 -33.61
N VAL A 12 19.45 10.72 -33.64
CA VAL A 12 20.16 9.89 -32.65
C VAL A 12 20.02 10.49 -31.25
N ALA A 13 20.21 11.80 -31.10
CA ALA A 13 20.03 12.48 -29.82
C ALA A 13 18.59 12.33 -29.29
N LEU A 14 17.59 12.42 -30.16
CA LEU A 14 16.19 12.22 -29.78
C LEU A 14 15.92 10.79 -29.31
N VAL A 15 16.46 9.78 -30.01
CA VAL A 15 16.33 8.37 -29.62
C VAL A 15 16.99 8.11 -28.26
N VAL A 16 18.19 8.65 -28.03
CA VAL A 16 18.88 8.53 -26.74
C VAL A 16 18.07 9.20 -25.63
N LEU A 17 17.54 10.42 -25.87
CA LEU A 17 16.71 11.12 -24.91
C LEU A 17 15.44 10.33 -24.56
N LEU A 18 14.75 9.79 -25.56
CA LEU A 18 13.58 8.94 -25.36
C LEU A 18 13.93 7.68 -24.56
N GLY A 19 15.09 7.07 -24.84
CA GLY A 19 15.60 5.94 -24.08
C GLY A 19 15.80 6.26 -22.59
N VAL A 20 16.42 7.41 -22.28
CA VAL A 20 16.62 7.86 -20.90
C VAL A 20 15.29 8.10 -20.18
N VAL A 21 14.32 8.73 -20.85
CA VAL A 21 12.98 8.96 -20.28
C VAL A 21 12.27 7.63 -19.99
N LEU A 22 12.32 6.67 -20.92
CA LEU A 22 11.73 5.34 -20.72
C LEU A 22 12.37 4.58 -19.55
N VAL A 23 13.70 4.60 -19.46
CA VAL A 23 14.42 4.00 -18.33
C VAL A 23 14.03 4.69 -17.01
N GLY A 24 13.94 6.02 -17.00
CA GLY A 24 13.48 6.77 -15.84
C GLY A 24 12.08 6.37 -15.37
N ILE A 25 11.13 6.22 -16.31
CA ILE A 25 9.77 5.74 -16.03
C ILE A 25 9.80 4.32 -15.46
N LEU A 26 10.58 3.41 -16.04
CA LEU A 26 10.70 2.03 -15.56
C LEU A 26 11.31 1.96 -14.16
N VAL A 27 12.37 2.72 -13.90
CA VAL A 27 13.00 2.83 -12.58
C VAL A 27 11.99 3.34 -11.55
N TRP A 28 11.23 4.39 -11.89
CA TRP A 28 10.17 4.90 -11.02
C TRP A 28 9.07 3.85 -10.79
N LEU A 29 8.60 3.15 -11.82
CA LEU A 29 7.56 2.13 -11.68
C LEU A 29 7.99 0.95 -10.79
N VAL A 30 9.26 0.55 -10.82
CA VAL A 30 9.75 -0.63 -10.09
C VAL A 30 10.27 -0.29 -8.70
N LEU A 31 11.01 0.81 -8.55
CA LEU A 31 11.71 1.12 -7.30
C LEU A 31 10.99 2.13 -6.40
N ASP A 32 10.11 2.98 -6.95
CA ASP A 32 9.42 3.98 -6.15
C ASP A 32 8.29 3.34 -5.31
N PRO A 33 8.29 3.46 -3.97
CA PRO A 33 7.23 2.88 -3.14
C PRO A 33 5.83 3.44 -3.43
N GLY A 34 5.74 4.64 -4.00
CA GLY A 34 4.50 5.28 -4.44
C GLY A 34 4.07 4.91 -5.85
N SER A 35 4.82 4.07 -6.57
CA SER A 35 4.43 3.65 -7.91
C SER A 35 3.12 2.84 -7.90
N PRO A 36 2.34 2.86 -8.99
CA PRO A 36 1.12 2.05 -9.10
C PRO A 36 1.35 0.55 -8.92
N TRP A 37 2.48 0.02 -9.42
CA TRP A 37 2.81 -1.41 -9.31
C TRP A 37 3.15 -1.81 -7.88
N ASN A 38 3.94 -0.98 -7.19
CA ASN A 38 4.24 -1.22 -5.79
C ASN A 38 3.00 -1.06 -4.93
N ARG A 39 2.12 -0.11 -5.24
CA ARG A 39 0.85 0.08 -4.52
C ARG A 39 -0.05 -1.15 -4.52
N GLU A 40 -0.28 -1.77 -5.68
CA GLU A 40 -1.13 -2.96 -5.78
C GLU A 40 -0.48 -4.16 -5.09
N SER A 41 0.83 -4.38 -5.31
CA SER A 41 1.61 -5.43 -4.65
C SER A 41 1.55 -5.28 -3.13
N THR A 42 1.78 -4.07 -2.60
CA THR A 42 1.68 -3.77 -1.18
C THR A 42 0.28 -4.04 -0.64
N MET A 43 -0.78 -3.67 -1.35
CA MET A 43 -2.15 -3.96 -0.91
C MET A 43 -2.47 -5.45 -0.91
N GLN A 44 -1.91 -6.23 -1.83
CA GLN A 44 -2.01 -7.70 -1.80
C GLN A 44 -1.28 -8.27 -0.60
N THR A 45 -0.06 -7.81 -0.32
CA THR A 45 0.72 -8.23 0.85
C THR A 45 0.00 -7.90 2.15
N VAL A 46 -0.46 -6.66 2.33
CA VAL A 46 -1.21 -6.23 3.53
C VAL A 46 -2.47 -7.07 3.73
N ARG A 47 -3.24 -7.34 2.68
CA ARG A 47 -4.42 -8.21 2.77
C ARG A 47 -4.06 -9.63 3.18
N SER A 48 -3.00 -10.21 2.59
CA SER A 48 -2.55 -11.55 2.92
C SER A 48 -2.04 -11.64 4.36
N TRP A 49 -1.20 -10.69 4.77
CA TRP A 49 -0.55 -10.67 6.08
C TRP A 49 -1.51 -10.36 7.22
N THR A 50 -2.49 -9.49 6.98
CA THR A 50 -3.53 -9.16 7.97
C THR A 50 -4.82 -9.98 7.76
N ARG A 51 -4.85 -10.91 6.80
CA ARG A 51 -6.02 -11.75 6.48
C ARG A 51 -7.30 -10.91 6.30
N LEU A 52 -7.20 -9.83 5.54
CA LEU A 52 -8.29 -8.86 5.33
C LEU A 52 -9.05 -9.12 4.03
N ALA A 53 -10.36 -8.85 4.06
CA ALA A 53 -11.16 -8.71 2.85
C ALA A 53 -10.66 -7.51 2.01
N PRO A 54 -11.00 -7.44 0.71
CA PRO A 54 -10.80 -6.24 -0.10
C PRO A 54 -11.33 -5.00 0.60
N LEU A 55 -10.64 -3.86 0.46
CA LEU A 55 -11.09 -2.61 1.07
C LEU A 55 -12.51 -2.26 0.61
N PRO A 56 -13.33 -1.59 1.46
CA PRO A 56 -14.64 -1.11 1.05
C PRO A 56 -14.56 -0.29 -0.24
N SER A 57 -15.55 -0.41 -1.13
CA SER A 57 -15.62 0.42 -2.34
C SER A 57 -15.75 1.93 -2.04
N SER A 58 -16.22 2.27 -0.84
CA SER A 58 -16.33 3.64 -0.32
C SER A 58 -15.04 4.17 0.32
N ALA A 59 -13.96 3.37 0.36
CA ALA A 59 -12.70 3.78 0.94
C ALA A 59 -12.12 5.01 0.23
N ARG A 60 -11.82 6.04 1.02
CA ARG A 60 -11.27 7.32 0.58
C ARG A 60 -10.07 7.71 1.43
N GLN A 61 -9.32 8.71 0.98
CA GLN A 61 -8.08 9.14 1.62
C GLN A 61 -7.07 7.99 1.85
N LEU A 62 -7.03 7.02 0.93
CA LEU A 62 -6.16 5.86 1.04
C LEU A 62 -4.70 6.29 0.99
N LYS A 63 -4.00 6.12 2.10
CA LYS A 63 -2.57 6.37 2.27
C LYS A 63 -1.86 5.06 2.56
N ILE A 64 -0.78 4.80 1.85
CA ILE A 64 0.10 3.64 2.07
C ILE A 64 1.48 4.18 2.42
N GLU A 65 2.01 3.78 3.56
CA GLU A 65 3.39 4.04 3.96
C GLU A 65 4.13 2.71 4.04
N THR A 66 5.31 2.66 3.44
CA THR A 66 6.25 1.54 3.59
C THR A 66 7.43 2.02 4.40
N ARG A 67 7.79 1.28 5.44
CA ARG A 67 8.93 1.57 6.31
C ARG A 67 9.86 0.36 6.40
N GLY A 68 11.10 0.61 6.79
CA GLY A 68 12.13 -0.41 6.93
C GLY A 68 13.02 -0.56 5.69
N SER A 69 13.72 -1.69 5.63
CA SER A 69 14.71 -2.04 4.62
C SER A 69 14.20 -3.17 3.70
N MET A 70 15.12 -3.85 3.01
CA MET A 70 14.83 -5.10 2.30
C MET A 70 14.71 -6.31 3.23
N PHE A 71 15.25 -6.23 4.44
CA PHE A 71 15.25 -7.32 5.44
C PHE A 71 14.15 -7.15 6.50
N THR A 72 13.70 -5.92 6.72
CA THR A 72 12.65 -5.58 7.65
C THR A 72 11.64 -4.72 6.91
N ARG A 73 10.38 -5.14 6.80
CA ARG A 73 9.37 -4.34 6.08
C ARG A 73 8.12 -4.19 6.90
N GLU A 74 7.71 -2.93 7.05
CA GLU A 74 6.47 -2.55 7.69
C GLU A 74 5.61 -1.81 6.67
N PHE A 75 4.34 -2.20 6.62
CA PHE A 75 3.31 -1.53 5.84
C PHE A 75 2.30 -0.91 6.79
N ILE A 76 2.01 0.38 6.57
CA ILE A 76 0.97 1.11 7.28
C ILE A 76 -0.01 1.62 6.22
N VAL A 77 -1.24 1.09 6.26
CA VAL A 77 -2.31 1.51 5.37
C VAL A 77 -3.35 2.26 6.18
N THR A 78 -3.71 3.46 5.73
CA THR A 78 -4.76 4.26 6.37
C THR A 78 -5.83 4.61 5.35
N PHE A 79 -7.10 4.50 5.72
CA PHE A 79 -8.20 4.95 4.88
C PHE A 79 -9.37 5.43 5.74
N GLU A 80 -10.32 6.10 5.11
CA GLU A 80 -11.59 6.50 5.69
C GLU A 80 -12.74 5.88 4.91
N ALA A 81 -13.80 5.48 5.61
CA ALA A 81 -15.06 5.00 5.03
C ALA A 81 -16.22 5.33 5.98
N SER A 82 -17.46 5.01 5.59
CA SER A 82 -18.58 5.14 6.52
C SER A 82 -18.45 4.10 7.64
N SER A 83 -18.91 4.42 8.85
CA SER A 83 -18.87 3.49 9.98
C SER A 83 -19.57 2.15 9.65
N ALA A 84 -20.67 2.20 8.91
CA ALA A 84 -21.38 1.00 8.44
C ALA A 84 -20.54 0.16 7.45
N ASP A 85 -19.79 0.80 6.54
CA ASP A 85 -18.90 0.08 5.62
C ASP A 85 -17.70 -0.52 6.35
N VAL A 86 -17.13 0.20 7.32
CA VAL A 86 -16.02 -0.30 8.15
C VAL A 86 -16.50 -1.52 8.95
N SER A 87 -17.67 -1.46 9.60
CA SER A 87 -18.22 -2.61 10.33
C SER A 87 -18.38 -3.84 9.44
N ARG A 88 -19.04 -3.69 8.27
CA ARG A 88 -19.21 -4.78 7.30
C ARG A 88 -17.87 -5.35 6.83
N TRP A 89 -16.89 -4.49 6.61
CA TRP A 89 -15.56 -4.92 6.18
C TRP A 89 -14.79 -5.67 7.28
N LEU A 90 -14.91 -5.26 8.54
CA LEU A 90 -14.31 -5.96 9.69
C LEU A 90 -14.93 -7.35 9.86
N GLU A 91 -16.25 -7.46 9.70
CA GLU A 91 -16.97 -8.74 9.76
C GLU A 91 -16.61 -9.68 8.61
N ALA A 92 -16.43 -9.13 7.41
CA ALA A 92 -16.02 -9.89 6.22
C ALA A 92 -14.54 -10.28 6.23
N SER A 93 -13.73 -9.70 7.11
CA SER A 93 -12.28 -9.90 7.18
C SER A 93 -11.92 -10.95 8.24
N PRO A 94 -11.43 -12.15 7.86
CA PRO A 94 -11.11 -13.21 8.81
C PRO A 94 -10.18 -12.77 9.95
N GLY A 95 -9.19 -11.94 9.64
CA GLY A 95 -8.24 -11.45 10.63
C GLY A 95 -8.88 -10.63 11.76
N THR A 96 -9.96 -9.90 11.48
CA THR A 96 -10.66 -9.06 12.46
C THR A 96 -11.90 -9.73 13.03
N SER A 97 -12.61 -10.57 12.27
CA SER A 97 -13.80 -11.28 12.75
C SER A 97 -13.49 -12.36 13.79
N GLU A 98 -12.27 -12.89 13.78
CA GLU A 98 -11.81 -13.95 14.69
C GLU A 98 -11.19 -13.42 15.99
N CYS A 99 -10.98 -12.10 16.12
CA CYS A 99 -10.34 -11.50 17.28
C CYS A 99 -11.28 -10.59 18.06
N MET A 100 -11.03 -10.48 19.37
CA MET A 100 -11.76 -9.56 20.24
C MET A 100 -10.99 -8.24 20.31
N PRO A 101 -11.59 -7.10 19.91
CA PRO A 101 -10.91 -5.82 19.96
C PRO A 101 -10.67 -5.37 21.40
N THR A 102 -9.57 -4.64 21.60
CA THR A 102 -9.27 -3.92 22.85
C THR A 102 -9.39 -2.42 22.62
N VAL A 103 -9.98 -1.70 23.58
CA VAL A 103 -10.09 -0.24 23.50
C VAL A 103 -8.82 0.37 24.10
N GLN A 104 -8.16 1.22 23.32
CA GLN A 104 -6.97 1.95 23.73
C GLN A 104 -7.33 3.20 24.56
N ALA A 105 -6.34 3.78 25.24
CA ALA A 105 -6.54 4.96 26.09
C ALA A 105 -7.06 6.19 25.31
N ASP A 106 -6.79 6.26 24.01
CA ASP A 106 -7.26 7.30 23.09
C ASP A 106 -8.62 6.97 22.44
N GLY A 107 -9.26 5.87 22.88
CA GLY A 107 -10.55 5.40 22.39
C GLY A 107 -10.48 4.57 21.10
N TRP A 108 -9.30 4.32 20.53
CA TRP A 108 -9.19 3.49 19.33
C TRP A 108 -9.44 2.02 19.64
N HIS A 109 -10.16 1.34 18.74
CA HIS A 109 -10.40 -0.09 18.83
C HIS A 109 -9.26 -0.81 18.11
N LYS A 110 -8.42 -1.51 18.88
CA LYS A 110 -7.31 -2.33 18.38
C LYS A 110 -7.73 -3.78 18.25
N TYR A 111 -7.66 -4.30 17.03
CA TYR A 111 -7.85 -5.69 16.66
C TYR A 111 -6.46 -6.35 16.54
N PRO A 112 -6.04 -7.18 17.51
CA PRO A 112 -4.77 -7.90 17.44
C PRO A 112 -4.93 -9.09 16.49
N VAL A 113 -4.64 -8.87 15.22
CA VAL A 113 -4.85 -9.87 14.18
C VAL A 113 -3.71 -10.90 14.21
N THR A 114 -4.05 -12.19 14.24
CA THR A 114 -3.05 -13.24 14.02
C THR A 114 -2.48 -13.12 12.60
N PRO A 115 -1.17 -12.89 12.43
CA PRO A 115 -0.58 -12.66 11.12
C PRO A 115 -0.67 -13.89 10.20
N GLY A 116 -0.80 -13.64 8.91
CA GLY A 116 -0.70 -14.63 7.83
C GLY A 116 0.48 -14.36 6.89
N GLY A 117 0.64 -15.20 5.87
CA GLY A 117 1.53 -14.92 4.72
C GLY A 117 3.00 -14.63 5.03
N GLY A 118 3.51 -15.04 6.20
CA GLY A 118 4.89 -14.82 6.64
C GLY A 118 5.14 -13.56 7.46
N ALA A 119 4.10 -12.76 7.76
CA ALA A 119 4.24 -11.65 8.69
C ALA A 119 4.50 -12.13 10.13
N GLN A 120 5.27 -11.35 10.87
CA GLN A 120 5.50 -11.56 12.30
C GLN A 120 4.51 -10.79 13.17
N PHE A 121 3.89 -9.75 12.61
CA PHE A 121 2.97 -8.89 13.34
C PHE A 121 1.89 -8.32 12.43
N SER A 122 0.69 -8.16 13.00
CA SER A 122 -0.43 -7.55 12.31
C SER A 122 -1.44 -6.98 13.32
N GLU A 123 -1.96 -5.78 13.03
CA GLU A 123 -3.05 -5.18 13.77
C GLU A 123 -3.92 -4.29 12.87
N VAL A 124 -5.18 -4.13 13.28
CA VAL A 124 -6.09 -3.14 12.71
C VAL A 124 -6.56 -2.22 13.83
N LEU A 125 -6.51 -0.93 13.57
CA LEU A 125 -6.94 0.13 14.48
C LEU A 125 -8.13 0.84 13.83
N VAL A 126 -9.20 1.01 14.57
CA VAL A 126 -10.41 1.72 14.13
C VAL A 126 -10.66 2.89 15.07
N SER A 127 -10.92 4.07 14.52
CA SER A 127 -11.19 5.27 15.30
C SER A 127 -12.47 5.15 16.14
N PRO A 128 -12.63 5.96 17.21
CA PRO A 128 -13.81 5.91 18.06
C PRO A 128 -15.14 6.12 17.33
N ASP A 129 -15.14 6.91 16.24
CA ASP A 129 -16.31 7.17 15.40
C ASP A 129 -16.54 6.10 14.32
N GLY A 130 -15.64 5.12 14.22
CA GLY A 130 -15.70 4.03 13.23
C GLY A 130 -15.38 4.44 11.79
N THR A 131 -14.94 5.67 11.54
CA THR A 131 -14.78 6.17 10.15
C THR A 131 -13.38 6.00 9.58
N LYS A 132 -12.37 5.91 10.45
CA LYS A 132 -10.95 5.85 10.07
C LYS A 132 -10.34 4.54 10.50
N VAL A 133 -9.61 3.93 9.57
CA VAL A 133 -8.94 2.64 9.79
C VAL A 133 -7.45 2.81 9.54
N ARG A 134 -6.63 2.22 10.42
CA ARG A 134 -5.19 2.07 10.24
C ARG A 134 -4.82 0.60 10.38
N ILE A 135 -4.26 0.04 9.31
CA ILE A 135 -3.73 -1.31 9.28
C ILE A 135 -2.22 -1.21 9.42
N ARG A 136 -1.63 -2.05 10.27
CA ARG A 136 -0.18 -2.13 10.44
C ARG A 136 0.24 -3.57 10.44
N THR A 137 1.18 -3.92 9.57
CA THR A 137 1.76 -5.26 9.51
C THR A 137 3.25 -5.18 9.20
N TYR A 138 4.04 -6.08 9.77
CA TYR A 138 5.46 -6.14 9.47
C TYR A 138 6.02 -7.56 9.51
N TRP A 139 7.16 -7.72 8.84
CA TRP A 139 8.07 -8.86 8.97
C TRP A 139 9.49 -8.34 9.24
N SER A 140 10.28 -9.11 9.98
CA SER A 140 11.67 -8.82 10.34
C SER A 140 12.50 -10.10 10.41
#